data_AF-A0AAE2Z9F6-F1
#
_entry.id   AF-A0AAE2Z9F6-F1
#
_cell.length_a   1.000
_cell.length_b   1.000
_cell.length_c   1.000
_cell.angle_alpha   90.00
_cell.angle_beta   90.00
_cell.angle_gamma   90.00
#
_symmetry.space_group_name_H-M   'P 1'
#
loop_
_entity.id
_entity.type
_entity.pdbx_description
1 polymer ?
#
loop_
_entity_poly.entity_id
_entity_poly.type
_entity_poly.pdbx_seq_one_letter_code
_entity_poly.pdbx_strand_id
1 'polypeptide(L)'
;MGYTVDNYVSALQNKINKINLDWEVYPDNTESDIEKLISQNAKLLIYTPGLRFQFNRTGFDKNNIIYLSSMEYANNVISRALKRINEIDKTQ
;
A
#
# COMPACT_ATOMS: atom_id res chain seq x y z
N MET A 1 -21.98 -4.46 4.57
CA MET A 1 -21.11 -4.02 3.47
C MET A 1 -19.68 -4.28 3.90
N GLY A 2 -18.97 -5.18 3.22
CA GLY A 2 -17.67 -5.69 3.68
C GLY A 2 -16.51 -4.72 3.46
N TYR A 3 -15.51 -4.80 4.32
CA TYR A 3 -14.23 -4.10 4.20
C TYR A 3 -13.30 -4.93 3.29
N THR A 4 -13.43 -4.76 1.98
CA THR A 4 -12.61 -5.50 1.02
C THR A 4 -11.35 -4.73 0.66
N VAL A 5 -10.29 -5.48 0.33
CA VAL A 5 -9.04 -4.91 -0.19
C VAL A 5 -9.34 -4.05 -1.43
N ASP A 6 -10.27 -4.51 -2.27
CA ASP A 6 -10.72 -3.80 -3.48
C ASP A 6 -11.25 -2.40 -3.20
N ASN A 7 -11.95 -2.19 -2.08
CA ASN A 7 -12.46 -0.85 -1.72
C ASN A 7 -11.30 0.10 -1.40
N TYR A 8 -10.30 -0.36 -0.65
CA TYR A 8 -9.13 0.46 -0.32
C TYR A 8 -8.29 0.75 -1.57
N VAL A 9 -8.02 -0.27 -2.37
CA VAL A 9 -7.30 -0.15 -3.66
C VAL A 9 -8.00 0.85 -4.57
N SER A 10 -9.32 0.70 -4.76
CA SER A 10 -10.11 1.60 -5.60
C SER A 10 -10.09 3.04 -5.07
N ALA A 11 -10.22 3.24 -3.75
CA ALA A 11 -10.17 4.57 -3.15
C ALA A 11 -8.82 5.25 -3.37
N LEU A 12 -7.72 4.52 -3.17
CA LEU A 12 -6.36 5.03 -3.33
C LEU A 12 -6.05 5.32 -4.81
N GLN A 13 -6.32 4.37 -5.70
CA GLN A 13 -6.08 4.54 -7.14
C GLN A 13 -6.89 5.71 -7.72
N ASN A 14 -8.17 5.84 -7.34
CA ASN A 14 -9.00 6.96 -7.76
C ASN A 14 -8.40 8.30 -7.34
N LYS A 15 -7.81 8.37 -6.14
CA LYS A 15 -7.19 9.61 -5.66
C LYS A 15 -5.87 9.90 -6.35
N ILE A 16 -5.04 8.89 -6.60
CA ILE A 16 -3.80 8.98 -7.41
C ILE A 16 -4.10 9.49 -8.81
N ASN A 17 -5.07 8.89 -9.50
CA ASN A 17 -5.49 9.31 -10.85
C ASN A 17 -5.98 10.76 -10.86
N LYS A 18 -6.74 11.18 -9.84
CA LYS A 18 -7.21 12.58 -9.72
C LYS A 18 -6.09 13.61 -9.54
N ILE A 19 -4.92 13.18 -9.07
CA ILE A 19 -3.76 14.06 -8.87
C ILE A 19 -2.64 13.78 -9.90
N ASN A 20 -2.93 12.99 -10.94
CA ASN A 20 -2.03 12.68 -12.05
C ASN A 20 -0.65 12.15 -11.63
N LEU A 21 -0.61 11.27 -10.62
CA LEU A 21 0.62 10.55 -10.28
C LEU A 21 0.67 9.23 -11.05
N ASP A 22 1.85 8.88 -11.57
CA ASP A 22 2.09 7.65 -12.34
C ASP A 22 2.34 6.44 -11.42
N TRP A 23 1.32 6.12 -10.61
CA TRP A 23 1.37 5.04 -9.64
C TRP A 23 0.21 4.08 -9.85
N GLU A 24 0.50 2.78 -9.76
CA GLU A 24 -0.50 1.72 -9.78
C GLU A 24 -0.61 1.03 -8.42
N VAL A 25 -1.84 0.79 -7.98
CA VAL A 25 -2.17 0.12 -6.73
C VAL A 25 -2.87 -1.19 -7.05
N TYR A 26 -2.34 -2.29 -6.54
CA TYR A 26 -2.89 -3.62 -6.75
C TYR A 26 -2.87 -4.46 -5.46
N PRO A 27 -3.82 -5.40 -5.29
CA PRO A 27 -3.74 -6.40 -4.24
C PRO A 27 -2.49 -7.27 -4.40
N ASP A 28 -1.84 -7.59 -3.27
CA ASP A 28 -0.76 -8.57 -3.26
C ASP A 28 -1.26 -9.96 -3.71
N ASN A 29 -0.62 -10.52 -4.73
CA ASN A 29 -0.88 -11.85 -5.28
C ASN A 29 0.30 -12.82 -5.10
N THR A 30 1.30 -12.45 -4.30
CA THR A 30 2.56 -13.19 -4.14
C THR A 30 2.60 -14.01 -2.84
N GLU A 31 1.49 -14.07 -2.11
CA GLU A 31 1.43 -14.60 -0.74
C GLU A 31 2.39 -13.86 0.21
N SER A 32 2.54 -12.55 0.00
CA SER A 32 3.42 -11.66 0.78
C SER A 32 4.89 -12.05 0.76
N ASP A 33 5.32 -12.62 -0.37
CA ASP A 33 6.71 -12.88 -0.70
C ASP A 33 7.40 -11.56 -1.09
N ILE A 34 8.28 -11.08 -0.20
CA ILE A 34 8.98 -9.81 -0.37
C ILE A 34 9.90 -9.81 -1.59
N GLU A 35 10.57 -10.92 -1.88
CA GLU A 35 11.48 -10.99 -3.04
C GLU A 35 10.69 -10.82 -4.34
N LYS A 36 9.51 -11.45 -4.43
CA LYS A 36 8.59 -11.26 -5.56
C LYS A 36 8.06 -9.84 -5.63
N LEU A 37 7.64 -9.25 -4.52
CA LEU A 37 7.16 -7.85 -4.49
C LEU A 37 8.25 -6.86 -4.94
N ILE A 38 9.49 -7.05 -4.50
CA ILE A 38 10.64 -6.25 -4.97
C ILE A 38 10.86 -6.47 -6.47
N SER A 39 10.78 -7.72 -6.96
CA SER A 39 10.93 -8.03 -8.39
C SER A 39 9.84 -7.40 -9.27
N GLN A 40 8.63 -7.21 -8.72
CA GLN A 40 7.52 -6.48 -9.34
C GLN A 40 7.67 -4.95 -9.23
N ASN A 41 8.83 -4.47 -8.75
CA ASN A 41 9.15 -3.06 -8.57
C ASN A 41 8.21 -2.34 -7.56
N ALA A 42 7.63 -3.07 -6.60
CA ALA A 42 6.79 -2.48 -5.57
C ALA A 42 7.58 -1.42 -4.77
N LYS A 43 7.03 -0.21 -4.68
CA LYS A 43 7.68 0.94 -4.00
C LYS A 43 7.15 1.23 -2.61
N LEU A 44 5.94 0.78 -2.31
CA LEU A 44 5.24 1.01 -1.04
C LEU A 44 4.38 -0.20 -0.72
N LEU A 45 4.53 -0.75 0.49
CA LEU A 45 3.67 -1.83 0.99
C LEU A 45 2.65 -1.27 1.97
N ILE A 46 1.39 -1.68 1.81
CA ILE A 46 0.29 -1.27 2.69
C ILE A 46 -0.34 -2.53 3.27
N TYR A 47 -0.12 -2.78 4.55
CA TYR A 47 -0.63 -3.94 5.26
C TYR A 47 -2.02 -3.66 5.84
N THR A 48 -2.95 -4.58 5.57
CA THR A 48 -4.25 -4.60 6.25
C THR A 48 -4.08 -5.01 7.72
N PRO A 49 -5.07 -4.69 8.58
CA PRO A 49 -5.03 -5.04 9.99
C PRO A 49 -4.84 -6.55 10.21
N GLY A 50 -4.00 -6.94 11.17
CA GLY A 50 -3.74 -8.35 11.53
C GLY A 50 -2.57 -9.00 10.78
N LEU A 51 -2.08 -8.42 9.69
CA LEU A 51 -0.95 -8.96 8.91
C LEU A 51 0.44 -8.49 9.40
N ARG A 52 0.49 -7.54 10.34
CA ARG A 52 1.72 -6.87 10.79
C ARG A 52 2.85 -7.82 11.25
N PHE A 53 2.51 -9.00 11.75
CA PHE A 53 3.46 -9.97 12.31
C PHE A 53 3.62 -11.23 11.47
N GLN A 54 2.95 -11.33 10.31
CA GLN A 54 2.84 -12.60 9.58
C GLN A 54 3.97 -12.81 8.57
N PHE A 55 4.70 -11.76 8.18
CA PHE A 55 5.62 -11.82 7.04
C PHE A 55 7.02 -11.30 7.35
N ASN A 56 8.02 -11.98 6.77
CA ASN A 56 9.39 -11.50 6.72
C ASN A 56 9.40 -10.20 5.89
N ARG A 57 10.10 -9.17 6.36
CA ARG A 57 10.20 -7.84 5.69
C ARG A 57 11.64 -7.49 5.32
N THR A 58 12.54 -8.45 5.49
CA THR A 58 13.97 -8.28 5.24
C THR A 58 14.18 -7.96 3.76
N GLY A 59 14.93 -6.90 3.46
CA GLY A 59 15.19 -6.45 2.08
C GLY A 59 14.25 -5.35 1.56
N PHE A 60 13.09 -5.11 2.18
CA PHE A 60 12.22 -3.99 1.81
C PHE A 60 12.52 -2.74 2.68
N ASP A 61 12.49 -1.55 2.09
CA ASP A 61 12.67 -0.30 2.85
C ASP A 61 11.54 -0.14 3.88
N LYS A 62 11.90 -0.18 5.16
CA LYS A 62 10.96 -0.09 6.28
C LYS A 62 10.22 1.25 6.31
N ASN A 63 10.79 2.31 5.74
CA ASN A 63 10.14 3.62 5.62
C ASN A 63 9.02 3.61 4.57
N ASN A 64 9.00 2.60 3.70
CA ASN A 64 7.99 2.40 2.66
C ASN A 64 7.00 1.29 3.05
N ILE A 65 6.74 1.11 4.34
CA ILE A 65 5.73 0.18 4.83
C ILE A 65 4.72 0.91 5.70
N ILE A 66 3.44 0.81 5.34
CA ILE A 66 2.31 1.38 6.08
C ILE A 66 1.49 0.23 6.66
N TYR A 67 1.26 0.27 7.97
CA TYR A 67 0.31 -0.61 8.63
C TYR A 67 -0.99 0.16 8.86
N LEU A 68 -2.09 -0.29 8.29
CA LEU A 68 -3.40 0.29 8.54
C LEU A 68 -3.93 -0.18 9.89
N SER A 69 -4.48 0.76 10.66
CA SER A 69 -5.37 0.40 11.77
C SER A 69 -6.69 -0.15 11.24
N SER A 70 -7.41 -0.90 12.08
CA SER A 70 -8.74 -1.41 11.73
C SER A 70 -9.69 -0.28 11.33
N MET A 71 -9.59 0.88 11.98
CA MET A 71 -10.43 2.03 11.67
C MET A 71 -10.07 2.67 10.33
N GLU A 72 -8.78 2.79 10.00
CA GLU A 72 -8.35 3.32 8.71
C GLU A 72 -8.75 2.40 7.56
N TYR A 73 -8.57 1.09 7.74
CA TYR A 73 -8.97 0.12 6.73
C TYR A 73 -10.49 0.10 6.55
N ALA A 74 -11.25 0.12 7.65
CA ALA A 74 -12.71 0.13 7.60
C ALA A 74 -13.29 1.36 6.87
N ASN A 75 -12.61 2.50 6.96
CA ASN A 75 -13.07 3.78 6.38
C ASN A 75 -12.31 4.18 5.11
N ASN A 76 -11.50 3.29 4.52
CA ASN A 76 -10.66 3.58 3.34
C ASN A 76 -9.81 4.86 3.52
N VAL A 77 -9.18 5.02 4.69
CA VAL A 77 -8.35 6.18 4.98
C VAL A 77 -7.02 6.05 4.23
N ILE A 78 -6.87 6.85 3.18
CA ILE A 78 -5.74 6.81 2.23
C ILE A 78 -4.70 7.92 2.45
N SER A 79 -4.91 8.83 3.39
CA SER A 79 -4.09 10.04 3.56
C SER A 79 -2.61 9.74 3.80
N ARG A 80 -2.30 8.73 4.62
CA ARG A 80 -0.90 8.31 4.88
C ARG A 80 -0.24 7.69 3.66
N ALA A 81 -0.97 6.84 2.92
CA ALA A 81 -0.48 6.24 1.69
C ALA A 81 -0.17 7.31 0.64
N LEU A 82 -1.12 8.23 0.39
CA LEU A 82 -0.91 9.34 -0.54
C LEU A 82 0.25 10.24 -0.12
N LYS A 83 0.37 10.57 1.17
CA LYS A 83 1.49 11.36 1.67
C LYS A 83 2.82 10.69 1.33
N ARG A 84 2.94 9.38 1.59
CA ARG A 84 4.18 8.64 1.33
C ARG A 84 4.49 8.51 -0.16
N ILE A 85 3.47 8.25 -0.99
CA ILE A 85 3.59 8.24 -2.45
C ILE A 85 4.19 9.57 -2.95
N ASN A 86 3.62 10.70 -2.53
CA ASN A 86 4.12 12.02 -2.92
C ASN A 86 5.56 12.29 -2.44
N GLU A 87 5.95 11.77 -1.27
CA GLU A 87 7.33 11.89 -0.79
C GLU A 87 8.29 11.08 -1.66
N ILE A 88 7.92 9.84 -2.03
CA ILE A 88 8.74 8.99 -2.90
C ILE A 88 8.86 9.61 -4.29
N ASP A 89 7.74 10.06 -4.86
CA ASP A 89 7.65 10.66 -6.20
C ASP A 89 8.55 11.90 -6.35
N LYS A 90 8.57 12.78 -5.33
CA LYS A 90 9.44 13.97 -5.32
C LYS A 90 10.94 13.69 -5.14
N THR A 91 11.29 12.45 -4.77
CA THR A 91 12.69 12.05 -4.54
C THR A 91 13.27 11.23 -5.70
N GLN A 92 12.47 10.97 -6.73
CA GLN A 92 12.92 10.37 -8.00
C GLN A 92 13.38 11.47 -8.97
#